data_AF-A0A6V7LFE4-F1
#
_entry.id   AF-A0A6V7LFE4-F1
#
_cell.length_a   1.000
_cell.length_b   1.000
_cell.length_c   1.000
_cell.angle_alpha   90.00
_cell.angle_beta   90.00
_cell.angle_gamma   90.00
#
_symmetry.space_group_name_H-M   'P 1'
#
loop_
_entity.id
_entity.type
_entity.pdbx_description
1 polymer ?
#
loop_
_entity_poly.entity_id
_entity_poly.type
_entity_poly.pdbx_seq_one_letter_code
_entity_poly.pdbx_strand_id
1 'polypeptide(L)' 'ADYWKSQGRKFCDFCKCWIADNKPSIQFHEGGKKHKENVTKRLKEIHKTSAKQAKQQKKFDDDLKSMEN' A
#
# COMPACT_ATOMS: atom_id res chain seq x y z
N ALA A 1 24.57 -33.82 1.73
CA ALA A 1 23.25 -33.26 2.06
C ALA A 1 23.03 -32.04 1.19
N ASP A 2 22.30 -32.19 0.10
CA ASP A 2 21.92 -31.06 -0.76
C ASP A 2 20.71 -30.38 -0.12
N TYR A 3 20.97 -29.33 0.65
CA TYR A 3 19.93 -28.59 1.36
C TYR A 3 19.17 -27.75 0.33
N TRP A 4 18.06 -28.28 -0.15
CA TRP A 4 17.16 -27.53 -1.03
C TRP A 4 16.65 -26.30 -0.26
N LYS A 5 17.25 -25.14 -0.53
CA LYS A 5 16.73 -23.86 -0.05
C LYS A 5 15.58 -23.47 -0.94
N SER A 6 14.41 -23.22 -0.35
CA SER A 6 13.30 -22.58 -1.07
C SER A 6 13.81 -21.29 -1.71
N GLN A 7 13.66 -21.17 -3.03
CA GLN A 7 13.85 -19.89 -3.72
C GLN A 7 12.89 -18.89 -3.08
N GLY A 8 13.43 -17.89 -2.38
CA GLY A 8 12.62 -16.86 -1.77
C GLY A 8 11.74 -16.21 -2.82
N ARG A 9 10.50 -15.88 -2.44
CA ARG A 9 9.64 -15.02 -3.24
C ARG A 9 9.27 -13.82 -2.39
N LYS A 10 9.48 -12.63 -2.93
CA LYS A 10 9.08 -11.38 -2.29
C LYS A 10 7.67 -11.03 -2.78
N PHE A 11 6.82 -10.58 -1.88
CA PHE A 11 5.51 -10.06 -2.24
C PHE A 11 5.59 -8.54 -2.40
N CYS A 12 4.90 -8.00 -3.40
CA CYS A 12 4.74 -6.56 -3.57
C CYS A 12 3.32 -6.13 -3.21
N ASP A 13 3.17 -5.31 -2.18
CA ASP A 13 1.87 -4.81 -1.70
C ASP A 13 1.15 -3.90 -2.71
N PHE A 14 1.89 -3.13 -3.50
CA PHE A 14 1.32 -2.21 -4.50
C PHE A 14 0.81 -2.94 -5.75
N CYS A 15 1.53 -3.98 -6.18
CA CYS A 15 1.19 -4.75 -7.38
C CYS A 15 0.40 -6.03 -7.07
N LYS A 16 0.29 -6.41 -5.78
CA LYS A 16 -0.34 -7.65 -5.30
C LYS A 16 0.16 -8.89 -6.02
N CYS A 17 1.47 -8.97 -6.27
CA CYS A 17 2.09 -10.08 -7.00
C CYS A 17 3.33 -10.61 -6.28
N TRP A 18 3.60 -11.89 -6.49
CA TRP A 18 4.84 -12.53 -6.05
C TRP A 18 5.93 -12.33 -7.10
N ILE A 19 7.08 -11.85 -6.66
CA ILE A 19 8.30 -11.70 -7.45
C ILE A 19 9.38 -12.63 -6.89
N ALA A 20 10.35 -13.00 -7.73
CA ALA A 20 11.47 -13.79 -7.27
C ALA A 20 12.35 -12.96 -6.32
N ASP A 21 12.87 -13.57 -5.26
CA ASP A 21 13.76 -12.94 -4.28
C ASP A 21 15.19 -12.82 -4.82
N ASN A 22 15.34 -12.27 -6.02
CA ASN A 22 16.63 -11.89 -6.57
C ASN A 22 16.66 -10.39 -6.80
N LYS A 23 17.78 -9.77 -6.41
CA LYS A 23 18.04 -8.32 -6.58
C LYS A 23 17.60 -7.78 -7.95
N PRO A 24 17.99 -8.38 -9.10
CA PRO A 24 17.61 -7.84 -10.40
C PRO A 24 16.10 -7.92 -10.67
N SER A 25 15.40 -8.98 -10.25
CA SER A 25 13.95 -9.08 -10.41
C SER A 25 13.22 -8.05 -9.57
N ILE A 26 13.70 -7.78 -8.35
CA ILE A 26 13.13 -6.73 -7.47
C ILE A 26 13.34 -5.35 -8.10
N GLN A 27 14.57 -5.03 -8.53
CA GLN A 27 14.87 -3.74 -9.15
C GLN A 27 14.09 -3.52 -10.45
N PHE A 28 13.93 -4.56 -11.28
CA PHE A 28 13.11 -4.47 -12.49
C PHE A 28 11.64 -4.27 -12.15
N HIS A 29 11.13 -4.95 -11.12
CA HIS A 29 9.76 -4.77 -10.67
C HIS A 29 9.49 -3.35 -10.15
N GLU A 30 10.33 -2.84 -9.25
CA GLU A 30 10.23 -1.49 -8.68
C GLU A 30 10.43 -0.40 -9.75
N GLY A 31 11.32 -0.66 -10.72
CA GLY A 31 11.57 0.21 -11.87
C GLY A 31 10.45 0.22 -12.92
N GLY A 32 9.59 -0.80 -12.92
CA GLY A 32 8.55 -1.01 -13.90
C GLY A 32 7.45 0.06 -13.87
N LYS A 33 6.93 0.41 -15.06
CA LYS A 33 5.90 1.46 -15.22
C LYS A 33 4.65 1.17 -14.37
N LYS A 34 4.17 -0.08 -14.40
CA LYS A 34 3.00 -0.54 -13.63
C LYS A 34 3.17 -0.32 -12.12
N HIS A 35 4.35 -0.62 -11.57
CA HIS A 35 4.62 -0.43 -10.14
C HIS A 35 4.59 1.05 -9.77
N LYS A 36 5.31 1.90 -10.52
CA LYS A 36 5.36 3.36 -10.32
C LYS A 36 3.98 4.01 -10.42
N GLU A 37 3.17 3.60 -11.39
CA GLU A 37 1.80 4.08 -11.56
C GLU A 37 0.90 3.69 -10.38
N ASN A 38 0.98 2.44 -9.93
CA ASN A 38 0.22 1.95 -8.76
C ASN A 38 0.62 2.68 -7.47
N VAL A 39 1.91 2.88 -7.24
CA VAL A 39 2.43 3.63 -6.08
C VAL A 39 1.91 5.06 -6.13
N THR A 40 2.04 5.75 -7.26
CA THR A 40 1.58 7.14 -7.42
C THR A 40 0.07 7.26 -7.20
N LYS A 41 -0.72 6.34 -7.75
CA LYS A 41 -2.17 6.30 -7.55
C LYS A 41 -2.50 6.07 -6.07
N ARG A 42 -1.83 5.11 -5.42
CA ARG A 42 -2.06 4.81 -4.00
C ARG A 42 -1.72 5.99 -3.10
N LEU A 43 -0.61 6.69 -3.35
CA LEU A 43 -0.24 7.91 -2.62
C LEU A 43 -1.31 8.99 -2.76
N LYS A 44 -1.77 9.28 -3.99
CA LYS A 44 -2.84 10.25 -4.24
C LYS A 44 -4.14 9.88 -3.50
N GLU A 45 -4.52 8.62 -3.53
CA GLU A 45 -5.70 8.13 -2.82
C GLU A 45 -5.55 8.26 -1.30
N ILE A 46 -4.36 7.99 -0.74
CA ILE A 46 -4.09 8.18 0.70
C ILE A 46 -4.23 9.66 1.09
N HIS A 47 -3.62 10.58 0.34
CA HIS A 47 -3.73 12.02 0.62
C HIS A 47 -5.18 12.51 0.57
N LYS A 48 -5.95 12.09 -0.44
CA LYS A 48 -7.37 12.45 -0.58
C LYS A 48 -8.23 11.82 0.51
N THR A 49 -7.95 10.58 0.87
CA THR A 49 -8.67 9.86 1.93
C THR A 49 -8.40 10.47 3.29
N SER A 50 -7.16 10.84 3.59
CA SER A 50 -6.79 11.50 4.86
C SER A 50 -7.56 12.81 5.07
N ALA A 51 -7.62 13.67 4.05
CA ALA A 51 -8.40 14.91 4.12
C ALA A 51 -9.90 14.66 4.33
N LYS A 52 -10.46 13.63 3.67
CA LYS A 52 -11.85 13.22 3.86
C LYS A 52 -12.09 12.64 5.25
N GLN A 53 -11.19 11.79 5.74
CA GLN A 53 -11.27 11.17 7.05
C GLN A 53 -11.20 12.22 8.15
N ALA A 54 -10.33 13.22 8.05
CA ALA A 54 -10.29 14.33 9.00
C ALA A 54 -11.63 15.09 9.08
N LYS A 55 -12.25 15.36 7.92
CA LYS A 55 -13.56 16.02 7.87
C LYS A 55 -14.69 15.12 8.40
N GLN A 56 -14.66 13.84 8.08
CA GLN A 56 -15.61 12.84 8.56
C GLN A 56 -15.51 12.69 10.08
N GLN A 57 -14.29 12.61 10.61
CA GLN A 57 -14.02 12.51 12.03
C GLN A 57 -14.53 13.76 12.77
N LYS A 58 -14.28 14.96 12.24
CA LYS A 58 -14.81 16.20 12.83
C LYS A 58 -16.33 16.23 12.86
N LYS A 59 -17.00 15.75 11.80
CA LYS A 59 -18.46 15.65 11.78
C LYS A 59 -18.99 14.62 12.75
N PHE A 60 -18.32 13.48 12.88
CA PHE A 60 -18.70 12.43 13.80
C PHE A 60 -18.52 12.87 15.26
N ASP A 61 -17.44 13.59 15.56
CA ASP A 61 -17.19 14.18 16.88
C ASP A 61 -18.24 15.24 17.26
N ASP A 62 -18.61 16.11 16.30
CA ASP A 62 -19.64 17.14 16.48
C ASP A 62 -21.05 16.54 16.66
N ASP A 63 -21.36 15.47 15.92
CA ASP A 63 -22.59 14.68 16.04
C ASP A 63 -22.64 13.97 17.40
N LEU A 64 -21.57 13.27 17.79
CA LEU A 64 -21.46 12.61 19.09
C LEU A 64 -21.68 13.59 20.25
N LYS A 65 -21.02 14.76 20.18
CA LYS A 65 -21.17 15.82 21.18
C LYS A 65 -22.58 16.39 21.25
N SER A 66 -23.31 16.40 20.13
CA SER A 66 -24.71 16.84 20.10
C SER A 66 -25.69 15.78 20.63
N MET A 67 -25.28 14.49 20.65
CA MET A 67 -26.08 13.39 21.19
C MET A 67 -25.88 13.18 22.70
N GLU A 68 -24.76 13.64 23.27
CA GLU A 68 -24.46 13.57 24.71
C GLU A 68 -25.15 14.66 25.57
N ASN A 69 -25.94 15.56 24.96
CA ASN A 69 -26.65 16.66 25.64
C ASN A 69 -28.17 16.48 25.64
#